data_AF-A0A8T5RRH0-F1
#
_entry.id   AF-A0A8T5RRH0-F1
#
_cell.length_a   1.000
_cell.length_b   1.000
_cell.length_c   1.000
_cell.angle_alpha   90.00
_cell.angle_beta   90.00
_cell.angle_gamma   90.00
#
_symmetry.space_group_name_H-M   'P 1'
#
loop_
_entity.id
_entity.type
_entity.pdbx_description
1 polymer ?
#
loop_
_entity_poly.entity_id
_entity_poly.type
_entity_poly.pdbx_seq_one_letter_code
_entity_poly.pdbx_strand_id
1 'polypeptide(L)'
;MTIIWDTKADTVEKGDRLRDISPLHNKTNVDNEGFTHYVFDKIMFNNPRYSVPSNDITLFQKFINGGSREYPSDGNIPTDIVAGEARDILKGITDISKDPKAVYHKEAFELLKNSTFDLLRGTVKLYLGKYTTRDWRRKRFTDDIDFWVHEVDLLEHVLRKTGWVKNKVTREWEKKVYWDNPTTNERETLMLIASNDINQALDFGGGSYLEGTTLKDIFRKKIKRGHDVDISDIINVAMIFNKAEGFAVDEWYEAWDAFEEGANTRSTRTISNLITLVRYSHSIADYLERVGNILIKLHDLIFDQTIYPDQKIIKITHVSIHWQKYLKRHGLDITREMIHNYIFEQGYFKRYYSKNLKHFADKVLDLLNSRIKNAKVVFEIEK
;
A
#
# COMPACT_ATOMS: atom_id res chain seq x y z
N MET A 1 -7.33 7.83 34.76
CA MET A 1 -8.14 7.55 33.57
C MET A 1 -7.73 6.20 33.02
N THR A 2 -8.67 5.31 32.74
CA THR A 2 -8.36 3.99 32.16
C THR A 2 -8.49 4.12 30.65
N ILE A 3 -7.36 4.09 29.95
CA ILE A 3 -7.30 4.09 28.48
C ILE A 3 -7.77 2.71 28.01
N ILE A 4 -8.72 2.67 27.06
CA ILE A 4 -9.35 1.44 26.57
C ILE A 4 -8.69 0.87 25.30
N TRP A 5 -7.54 1.40 24.91
CA TRP A 5 -6.73 0.96 23.77
C TRP A 5 -5.27 0.88 24.19
N ASP A 6 -4.45 0.31 23.31
CA ASP A 6 -3.01 0.20 23.52
C ASP A 6 -2.31 1.48 23.03
N THR A 7 -1.83 2.30 23.97
CA THR A 7 -1.06 3.51 23.64
C THR A 7 0.31 3.20 23.01
N LYS A 8 0.78 1.94 23.07
CA LYS A 8 2.08 1.48 22.60
C LYS A 8 1.93 0.24 21.72
N ALA A 9 1.11 0.34 20.69
CA ALA A 9 0.96 -0.74 19.72
C ALA A 9 2.32 -1.05 19.04
N ASP A 10 2.66 -2.34 18.93
CA ASP A 10 3.87 -2.92 18.29
C ASP A 10 5.07 -3.32 19.17
N THR A 11 4.84 -3.76 20.41
CA THR A 11 5.88 -4.39 21.24
C THR A 11 6.29 -5.78 20.72
N VAL A 12 7.47 -5.87 20.11
CA VAL A 12 8.35 -7.04 20.24
C VAL A 12 9.71 -6.53 20.71
N GLU A 13 10.18 -6.98 21.87
CA GLU A 13 11.42 -6.49 22.48
C GLU A 13 12.66 -6.76 21.60
N LYS A 14 13.06 -5.74 20.83
CA LYS A 14 14.42 -5.23 20.59
C LYS A 14 14.44 -4.48 19.25
N GLY A 15 14.33 -3.16 19.32
CA GLY A 15 14.70 -2.26 18.22
C GLY A 15 13.55 -1.45 17.59
N ASP A 16 12.29 -1.81 17.83
CA ASP A 16 11.17 -1.10 17.23
C ASP A 16 10.82 0.18 18.01
N ARG A 17 10.77 1.30 17.27
CA ARG A 17 10.17 2.53 17.76
C ARG A 17 8.67 2.29 17.85
N LEU A 18 8.18 2.07 19.07
CA LEU A 18 6.76 2.01 19.43
C LEU A 18 5.96 3.07 18.67
N ARG A 19 4.83 2.71 18.06
CA ARG A 19 3.87 3.74 17.61
C ARG A 19 3.12 4.26 18.81
N ASP A 20 3.39 5.52 19.14
CA ASP A 20 2.71 6.21 20.23
C ASP A 20 1.31 6.64 19.78
N ILE A 21 0.30 6.11 20.47
CA ILE A 21 -1.12 6.37 20.26
C ILE A 21 -1.69 7.02 21.53
N SER A 22 -0.89 7.88 22.15
CA SER A 22 -1.33 8.73 23.25
C SER A 22 -2.13 9.92 22.72
N PRO A 23 -3.22 10.30 23.41
CA PRO A 23 -3.96 11.50 23.08
C PRO A 23 -3.21 12.75 23.54
N LEU A 24 -3.55 13.89 22.97
CA LEU A 24 -3.10 15.20 23.43
C LEU A 24 -3.72 15.50 24.79
N HIS A 25 -2.95 15.27 25.86
CA HIS A 25 -3.42 15.44 27.24
C HIS A 25 -3.97 16.84 27.52
N ASN A 26 -3.38 17.87 26.93
CA ASN A 26 -3.81 19.27 27.08
C ASN A 26 -5.11 19.60 26.34
N LYS A 27 -5.58 18.73 25.43
CA LYS A 27 -6.84 18.89 24.68
C LYS A 27 -7.91 17.89 25.08
N THR A 28 -7.54 16.86 25.85
CA THR A 28 -8.47 15.87 26.37
C THR A 28 -9.37 16.51 27.43
N ASN A 29 -10.68 16.38 27.29
CA ASN A 29 -11.64 16.99 28.22
C ASN A 29 -12.82 16.04 28.52
N VAL A 30 -13.66 16.41 29.49
CA VAL A 30 -14.90 15.71 29.81
C VAL A 30 -16.06 16.67 29.59
N ASP A 31 -17.07 16.24 28.84
CA ASP A 31 -18.26 17.04 28.57
C ASP A 31 -19.28 17.00 29.71
N ASN A 32 -20.37 17.77 29.55
CA ASN A 32 -21.44 17.86 30.54
C ASN A 32 -22.26 16.55 30.69
N GLU A 33 -22.19 15.65 29.71
CA GLU A 33 -22.85 14.33 29.73
C GLU A 33 -21.94 13.23 30.33
N GLY A 34 -20.70 13.60 30.65
CA GLY A 34 -19.67 12.74 31.22
C GLY A 34 -18.89 11.92 30.20
N PHE A 35 -18.93 12.29 28.91
CA PHE A 35 -18.05 11.70 27.89
C PHE A 35 -16.65 12.27 28.00
N THR A 36 -15.64 11.40 27.92
CA THR A 36 -14.24 11.81 27.79
C THR A 36 -13.87 11.91 26.32
N HIS A 37 -13.48 13.11 25.87
CA HIS A 37 -13.02 13.37 24.52
C HIS A 37 -11.50 13.25 24.46
N TYR A 38 -11.00 12.23 23.79
CA TYR A 38 -9.58 12.06 23.50
C TYR A 38 -9.26 12.64 22.13
N VAL A 39 -8.50 13.74 22.13
CA VAL A 39 -8.06 14.42 20.91
C VAL A 39 -6.68 13.89 20.52
N PHE A 40 -6.53 13.41 19.29
CA PHE A 40 -5.25 12.97 18.73
C PHE A 40 -4.71 13.96 17.71
N ASP A 41 -3.40 14.06 17.61
CA ASP A 41 -2.72 14.78 16.54
C ASP A 41 -2.71 13.98 15.21
N LYS A 42 -2.47 14.69 14.12
CA LYS A 42 -2.20 14.09 12.81
C LYS A 42 -0.70 13.81 12.69
N ILE A 43 -0.35 12.59 12.30
CA ILE A 43 1.06 12.17 12.12
C ILE A 43 1.24 11.48 10.78
N MET A 44 2.43 11.59 10.18
CA MET A 44 2.82 10.83 8.99
C MET A 44 3.68 9.64 9.39
N PHE A 45 3.62 8.53 8.64
CA PHE A 45 4.67 7.50 8.64
C PHE A 45 6.05 8.12 8.76
N ASN A 46 6.85 7.61 9.71
CA ASN A 46 8.22 8.04 9.88
C ASN A 46 9.02 7.71 8.62
N ASN A 47 9.65 8.72 8.04
CA ASN A 47 10.52 8.55 6.89
C ASN A 47 11.84 9.30 7.12
N PRO A 48 12.95 8.60 7.43
CA PRO A 48 14.23 9.24 7.68
C PRO A 48 14.87 9.84 6.41
N ARG A 49 14.44 9.42 5.22
CA ARG A 49 14.99 9.85 3.93
C ARG A 49 14.19 10.98 3.29
N TYR A 50 13.01 11.31 3.83
CA TYR A 50 12.13 12.32 3.25
C TYR A 50 11.50 13.25 4.30
N SER A 51 11.85 14.54 4.21
CA SER A 51 11.16 15.62 4.89
C SER A 51 10.23 16.38 3.93
N VAL A 52 9.00 16.67 4.37
CA VAL A 52 8.06 17.51 3.63
C VAL A 52 8.54 18.97 3.73
N PRO A 53 8.94 19.63 2.62
CA PRO A 53 9.37 21.02 2.67
C PRO A 53 8.22 21.94 3.07
N SER A 54 8.50 22.97 3.88
CA SER A 54 7.54 24.03 4.20
C SER A 54 7.34 25.00 3.03
N ASN A 55 8.32 25.12 2.13
CA ASN A 55 8.24 25.97 0.94
C ASN A 55 7.60 25.23 -0.25
N ASP A 56 6.64 25.88 -0.90
CA ASP A 56 5.88 25.29 -2.01
C ASP A 56 6.71 25.07 -3.28
N ILE A 57 7.64 25.98 -3.60
CA ILE A 57 8.55 25.81 -4.74
C ILE A 57 9.48 24.62 -4.50
N THR A 58 10.01 24.47 -3.29
CA THR A 58 10.84 23.31 -2.94
C THR A 58 10.05 22.01 -3.00
N LEU A 59 8.79 22.01 -2.54
CA LEU A 59 7.92 20.84 -2.62
C LEU A 59 7.58 20.48 -4.08
N PHE A 60 7.31 21.48 -4.93
CA PHE A 60 7.16 21.29 -6.38
C PHE A 60 8.41 20.66 -7.00
N GLN A 61 9.58 21.25 -6.77
CA GLN A 61 10.85 20.75 -7.29
C GLN A 61 11.14 19.32 -6.81
N LYS A 62 10.85 18.99 -5.54
CA LYS A 62 10.96 17.60 -5.04
C LYS A 62 10.07 16.66 -5.84
N PHE A 63 8.79 17.00 -6.04
CA PHE A 63 7.86 16.19 -6.81
C PHE A 63 8.36 15.93 -8.24
N ILE A 64 8.80 16.99 -8.94
CA ILE A 64 9.28 16.92 -10.33
C ILE A 64 10.52 16.02 -10.45
N ASN A 65 11.41 16.06 -9.47
CA ASN A 65 12.60 15.22 -9.43
C ASN A 65 12.32 13.77 -9.00
N GLY A 66 11.03 13.36 -8.93
CA GLY A 66 10.63 12.03 -8.48
C GLY A 66 10.65 11.84 -6.96
N GLY A 67 11.04 12.87 -6.21
CA GLY A 67 11.02 12.89 -4.76
C GLY A 67 9.60 12.86 -4.22
N SER A 68 9.31 11.88 -3.39
CA SER A 68 8.09 11.83 -2.59
C SER A 68 8.37 11.15 -1.26
N ARG A 69 7.33 11.10 -0.43
CA ARG A 69 7.25 10.16 0.68
C ARG A 69 7.54 8.73 0.17
N GLU A 70 8.51 8.05 0.77
CA GLU A 70 8.63 6.59 0.61
C GLU A 70 7.50 5.92 1.39
N TYR A 71 6.96 4.83 0.85
CA TYR A 71 5.97 4.02 1.54
C TYR A 71 6.69 3.05 2.48
N PRO A 72 6.15 2.80 3.69
CA PRO A 72 6.59 1.66 4.48
C PRO A 72 6.63 0.42 3.59
N SER A 73 7.74 -0.31 3.68
CA SER A 73 8.01 -1.50 2.88
C SER A 73 8.49 -2.63 3.80
N ASP A 74 8.13 -3.86 3.45
CA ASP A 74 8.51 -5.09 4.16
C ASP A 74 9.57 -5.89 3.38
N GLY A 75 10.15 -5.28 2.34
CA GLY A 75 11.27 -5.83 1.61
C GLY A 75 12.09 -4.77 0.88
N ASN A 76 13.02 -5.23 0.07
CA ASN A 76 13.98 -4.43 -0.68
C ASN A 76 13.90 -4.66 -2.20
N ILE A 77 13.08 -5.61 -2.66
CA ILE A 77 12.80 -5.83 -4.08
C ILE A 77 11.61 -4.96 -4.53
N PRO A 78 11.73 -4.17 -5.62
CA PRO A 78 10.61 -3.42 -6.17
C PRO A 78 9.41 -4.33 -6.47
N THR A 79 8.21 -3.92 -6.07
CA THR A 79 7.01 -4.78 -6.23
C THR A 79 6.70 -5.08 -7.70
N ASP A 80 7.14 -4.28 -8.67
CA ASP A 80 6.96 -4.57 -10.09
C ASP A 80 7.81 -5.77 -10.57
N ILE A 81 9.01 -5.94 -10.01
CA ILE A 81 9.85 -7.13 -10.23
C ILE A 81 9.18 -8.37 -9.63
N VAL A 82 8.73 -8.27 -8.37
CA VAL A 82 8.00 -9.36 -7.70
C VAL A 82 6.72 -9.75 -8.45
N ALA A 83 5.96 -8.75 -8.90
CA ALA A 83 4.76 -8.96 -9.70
C ALA A 83 5.07 -9.57 -11.08
N GLY A 84 6.27 -9.36 -11.63
CA GLY A 84 6.76 -10.05 -12.83
C GLY A 84 6.86 -11.55 -12.59
N GLU A 85 7.56 -11.94 -11.52
CA GLU A 85 7.73 -13.34 -11.14
C GLU A 85 6.40 -14.03 -10.81
N ALA A 86 5.50 -13.34 -10.11
CA ALA A 86 4.16 -13.85 -9.84
C ALA A 86 3.37 -14.10 -11.14
N ARG A 87 3.47 -13.22 -12.14
CA ARG A 87 2.80 -13.42 -13.44
C ARG A 87 3.33 -14.64 -14.18
N ASP A 88 4.64 -14.91 -14.13
CA ASP A 88 5.22 -16.08 -14.78
C ASP A 88 4.70 -17.38 -14.16
N ILE A 89 4.54 -17.42 -12.83
CA ILE A 89 3.94 -18.56 -12.13
C ILE A 89 2.46 -18.70 -12.50
N LEU A 90 1.67 -17.64 -12.41
CA LEU A 90 0.24 -17.67 -12.79
C LEU A 90 0.04 -18.08 -14.26
N LYS A 91 0.93 -17.64 -15.14
CA LYS A 91 0.94 -18.05 -16.55
C LYS A 91 1.23 -19.55 -16.67
N GLY A 92 2.20 -20.08 -15.93
CA GLY A 92 2.48 -21.52 -15.90
C GLY A 92 1.28 -22.36 -15.48
N ILE A 93 0.52 -21.93 -14.47
CA ILE A 93 -0.74 -22.59 -14.05
C ILE A 93 -1.79 -22.49 -15.19
N THR A 94 -1.91 -21.32 -15.82
CA THR A 94 -2.83 -21.08 -16.93
C THR A 94 -2.51 -21.91 -18.17
N ASP A 95 -1.22 -22.15 -18.45
CA ASP A 95 -0.81 -22.95 -19.59
C ASP A 95 -1.13 -24.45 -19.34
N ILE A 96 -0.98 -24.93 -18.10
CA ILE A 96 -1.40 -26.30 -17.70
C ILE A 96 -2.92 -26.47 -17.81
N SER A 97 -3.72 -25.48 -17.39
CA SER A 97 -5.18 -25.57 -17.47
C SER A 97 -5.72 -25.62 -18.90
N LYS A 98 -4.90 -25.23 -19.88
CA LYS A 98 -5.25 -25.25 -21.31
C LYS A 98 -4.76 -26.49 -22.06
N ASP A 99 -3.91 -27.31 -21.45
CA ASP A 99 -3.39 -28.55 -22.05
C ASP A 99 -4.02 -29.79 -21.40
N PRO A 100 -4.97 -30.46 -22.08
CA PRO A 100 -5.62 -31.67 -21.56
C PRO A 100 -4.67 -32.85 -21.27
N LYS A 101 -3.44 -32.81 -21.81
CA LYS A 101 -2.42 -33.86 -21.61
C LYS A 101 -1.48 -33.53 -20.46
N ALA A 102 -1.54 -32.33 -19.88
CA ALA A 102 -0.68 -31.96 -18.77
C ALA A 102 -1.07 -32.72 -17.50
N VAL A 103 -0.04 -33.11 -16.71
CA VAL A 103 -0.18 -33.95 -15.50
C VAL A 103 -1.17 -33.38 -14.47
N TYR A 104 -1.30 -32.05 -14.41
CA TYR A 104 -2.16 -31.33 -13.45
C TYR A 104 -3.28 -30.53 -14.14
N HIS A 105 -3.73 -30.97 -15.32
CA HIS A 105 -4.71 -30.22 -16.11
C HIS A 105 -6.01 -29.97 -15.35
N LYS A 106 -6.56 -31.00 -14.69
CA LYS A 106 -7.86 -30.90 -13.99
C LYS A 106 -7.76 -29.96 -12.80
N GLU A 107 -6.72 -30.11 -12.00
CA GLU A 107 -6.39 -29.30 -10.84
C GLU A 107 -6.25 -27.83 -11.25
N ALA A 108 -5.48 -27.55 -12.31
CA ALA A 108 -5.29 -26.19 -12.80
C ALA A 108 -6.57 -25.59 -13.41
N PHE A 109 -7.40 -26.39 -14.08
CA PHE A 109 -8.68 -25.96 -14.62
C PHE A 109 -9.65 -25.57 -13.51
N GLU A 110 -9.78 -26.42 -12.48
CA GLU A 110 -10.63 -26.17 -11.31
C GLU A 110 -10.16 -24.95 -10.52
N LEU A 111 -8.85 -24.84 -10.27
CA LEU A 111 -8.24 -23.75 -9.53
C LEU A 111 -8.48 -22.37 -10.18
N LEU A 112 -8.64 -22.33 -11.50
CA LEU A 112 -8.83 -21.09 -12.27
C LEU A 112 -10.29 -20.73 -12.56
N LYS A 113 -11.27 -21.43 -11.97
CA LYS A 113 -12.70 -21.17 -12.21
C LYS A 113 -13.16 -19.76 -11.84
N ASN A 114 -12.57 -19.17 -10.80
CA ASN A 114 -12.94 -17.83 -10.33
C ASN A 114 -12.08 -16.77 -11.02
N SER A 115 -10.83 -16.62 -10.58
CA SER A 115 -9.88 -15.67 -11.13
C SER A 115 -8.45 -16.14 -10.88
N THR A 116 -7.55 -15.86 -11.84
CA THR A 116 -6.11 -16.08 -11.67
C THR A 116 -5.53 -15.28 -10.49
N PHE A 117 -6.12 -14.12 -10.16
CA PHE A 117 -5.67 -13.29 -9.05
C PHE A 117 -6.17 -13.77 -7.69
N ASP A 118 -7.11 -14.71 -7.64
CA ASP A 118 -7.56 -15.33 -6.38
C ASP A 118 -6.55 -16.34 -5.83
N LEU A 119 -5.49 -16.61 -6.61
CA LEU A 119 -4.37 -17.45 -6.20
C LEU A 119 -3.28 -16.66 -5.46
N LEU A 120 -3.44 -15.34 -5.33
CA LEU A 120 -2.49 -14.45 -4.69
C LEU A 120 -3.12 -13.75 -3.50
N ARG A 121 -2.29 -13.34 -2.55
CA ARG A 121 -2.66 -12.51 -1.41
C ARG A 121 -1.75 -11.29 -1.27
N GLY A 122 -2.07 -10.49 -0.25
CA GLY A 122 -1.19 -9.46 0.26
C GLY A 122 -0.80 -8.40 -0.78
N THR A 123 0.44 -7.94 -0.68
CA THR A 123 1.01 -6.84 -1.48
C THR A 123 0.92 -7.13 -2.98
N VAL A 124 1.18 -8.37 -3.40
CA VAL A 124 1.21 -8.75 -4.82
C VAL A 124 -0.21 -8.77 -5.41
N LYS A 125 -1.21 -9.26 -4.68
CA LYS A 125 -2.63 -9.14 -5.11
C LYS A 125 -3.04 -7.68 -5.25
N LEU A 126 -2.73 -6.84 -4.25
CA LEU A 126 -3.04 -5.42 -4.29
C LEU A 126 -2.39 -4.72 -5.50
N TYR A 127 -1.14 -5.09 -5.82
CA TYR A 127 -0.43 -4.58 -6.98
C TYR A 127 -1.07 -5.01 -8.31
N LEU A 128 -1.27 -6.32 -8.50
CA LEU A 128 -1.72 -6.89 -9.78
C LEU A 128 -3.18 -6.56 -10.08
N GLY A 129 -4.04 -6.56 -9.06
CA GLY A 129 -5.43 -6.11 -9.17
C GLY A 129 -5.58 -4.58 -9.30
N LYS A 130 -4.45 -3.84 -9.27
CA LYS A 130 -4.40 -2.37 -9.41
C LYS A 130 -5.24 -1.63 -8.37
N TYR A 131 -5.34 -2.18 -7.16
CA TYR A 131 -6.12 -1.56 -6.08
C TYR A 131 -5.47 -0.30 -5.49
N THR A 132 -4.21 -0.03 -5.80
CA THR A 132 -3.42 1.04 -5.17
C THR A 132 -3.03 2.15 -6.14
N THR A 133 -2.51 3.26 -5.61
CA THR A 133 -2.03 4.35 -6.47
C THR A 133 -0.84 3.91 -7.31
N ARG A 134 -0.66 4.52 -8.49
CA ARG A 134 0.54 4.30 -9.32
C ARG A 134 1.82 4.66 -8.55
N ASP A 135 1.74 5.65 -7.67
CA ASP A 135 2.86 6.12 -6.83
C ASP A 135 3.29 5.03 -5.85
N TRP A 136 2.32 4.41 -5.14
CA TRP A 136 2.59 3.26 -4.28
C TRP A 136 3.20 2.09 -5.05
N ARG A 137 2.65 1.73 -6.22
CA ARG A 137 3.18 0.61 -7.02
C ARG A 137 4.64 0.80 -7.43
N ARG A 138 5.10 2.04 -7.57
CA ARG A 138 6.48 2.35 -7.97
C ARG A 138 7.46 2.38 -6.79
N LYS A 139 6.96 2.49 -5.57
CA LYS A 139 7.74 2.85 -4.37
C LYS A 139 7.55 1.89 -3.20
N ARG A 140 6.67 0.90 -3.36
CA ARG A 140 6.54 -0.24 -2.47
C ARG A 140 7.56 -1.29 -2.85
N PHE A 141 8.18 -1.88 -1.84
CA PHE A 141 9.15 -2.96 -1.97
C PHE A 141 8.73 -4.13 -1.09
N THR A 142 8.77 -5.35 -1.58
CA THR A 142 8.37 -6.57 -0.86
C THR A 142 9.30 -7.68 -1.30
N ASP A 143 9.72 -8.55 -0.37
CA ASP A 143 10.64 -9.66 -0.69
C ASP A 143 9.90 -11.00 -0.81
N ASP A 144 8.57 -10.98 -0.67
CA ASP A 144 7.72 -12.17 -0.60
C ASP A 144 6.57 -12.14 -1.64
N ILE A 145 6.22 -13.33 -2.13
CA ILE A 145 4.95 -13.63 -2.83
C ILE A 145 4.12 -14.58 -1.96
N ASP A 146 2.95 -14.11 -1.53
CA ASP A 146 1.97 -14.92 -0.79
C ASP A 146 0.98 -15.58 -1.76
N PHE A 147 1.07 -16.89 -1.94
CA PHE A 147 0.10 -17.68 -2.71
C PHE A 147 -1.04 -18.20 -1.82
N TRP A 148 -2.19 -18.43 -2.45
CA TRP A 148 -3.34 -19.10 -1.85
C TRP A 148 -3.83 -20.20 -2.79
N VAL A 149 -3.08 -21.30 -2.82
CA VAL A 149 -3.31 -22.42 -3.75
C VAL A 149 -3.49 -23.73 -3.01
N HIS A 150 -4.70 -24.28 -3.00
CA HIS A 150 -5.02 -25.55 -2.34
C HIS A 150 -4.37 -26.75 -3.04
N GLU A 151 -4.14 -26.66 -4.35
CA GLU A 151 -3.44 -27.65 -5.16
C GLU A 151 -1.92 -27.48 -5.03
N VAL A 152 -1.36 -27.86 -3.87
CA VAL A 152 0.05 -27.63 -3.51
C VAL A 152 1.01 -28.25 -4.52
N ASP A 153 0.75 -29.48 -4.97
CA ASP A 153 1.62 -30.18 -5.92
C ASP A 153 1.69 -29.47 -7.29
N LEU A 154 0.56 -28.91 -7.75
CA LEU A 154 0.52 -28.09 -8.95
C LEU A 154 1.37 -26.83 -8.79
N LEU A 155 1.25 -26.12 -7.66
CA LEU A 155 2.05 -24.93 -7.38
C LEU A 155 3.54 -25.27 -7.32
N GLU A 156 3.94 -26.33 -6.60
CA GLU A 156 5.33 -26.77 -6.54
C GLU A 156 5.89 -27.14 -7.92
N HIS A 157 5.10 -27.82 -8.75
CA HIS A 157 5.48 -28.18 -10.10
C HIS A 157 5.76 -26.94 -10.96
N VAL A 158 4.90 -25.92 -10.90
CA VAL A 158 5.09 -24.67 -11.64
C VAL A 158 6.27 -23.86 -11.11
N LEU A 159 6.45 -23.79 -9.79
CA LEU A 159 7.59 -23.13 -9.16
C LEU A 159 8.92 -23.73 -9.64
N ARG A 160 9.05 -25.07 -9.64
CA ARG A 160 10.25 -25.76 -10.18
C ARG A 160 10.48 -25.43 -11.65
N LYS A 161 9.43 -25.44 -12.48
CA LYS A 161 9.52 -25.12 -13.90
C LYS A 161 9.92 -23.66 -14.18
N THR A 162 9.59 -22.75 -13.27
CA THR A 162 9.89 -21.31 -13.38
C THR A 162 11.20 -20.91 -12.68
N GLY A 163 12.01 -21.90 -12.26
CA GLY A 163 13.36 -21.70 -11.74
C GLY A 163 13.44 -21.41 -10.25
N TRP A 164 12.39 -21.69 -9.49
CA TRP A 164 12.41 -21.59 -8.03
C TRP A 164 13.00 -22.84 -7.40
N VAL A 165 13.71 -22.65 -6.30
CA VAL A 165 14.36 -23.73 -5.55
C VAL A 165 13.82 -23.75 -4.13
N LYS A 166 13.38 -24.93 -3.67
CA LYS A 166 12.92 -25.10 -2.29
C LYS A 166 14.12 -25.16 -1.35
N ASN A 167 14.20 -24.22 -0.42
CA ASN A 167 15.20 -24.24 0.63
C ASN A 167 14.84 -25.32 1.66
N LYS A 168 15.78 -26.23 1.93
CA LYS A 168 15.55 -27.37 2.84
C LYS A 168 15.46 -26.97 4.31
N VAL A 169 16.07 -25.83 4.67
CA VAL A 169 16.14 -25.33 6.06
C VAL A 169 14.89 -24.52 6.38
N THR A 170 14.60 -23.47 5.59
CA THR A 170 13.43 -22.61 5.82
C THR A 170 12.12 -23.25 5.34
N ARG A 171 12.22 -24.25 4.44
CA ARG A 171 11.09 -24.89 3.72
C ARG A 171 10.37 -23.96 2.74
N GLU A 172 10.91 -22.76 2.52
CA GLU A 172 10.37 -21.76 1.60
C GLU A 172 10.90 -21.94 0.18
N TRP A 173 10.21 -21.36 -0.80
CA TRP A 173 10.67 -21.32 -2.19
C TRP A 173 11.45 -20.04 -2.43
N GLU A 174 12.64 -20.17 -3.02
CA GLU A 174 13.56 -19.05 -3.23
C GLU A 174 13.93 -18.92 -4.71
N LYS A 175 14.01 -17.67 -5.18
CA LYS A 175 14.53 -17.35 -6.52
C LYS A 175 15.35 -16.06 -6.48
N LYS A 176 16.54 -16.11 -7.06
CA LYS A 176 17.41 -14.94 -7.20
C LYS A 176 16.91 -14.05 -8.33
N VAL A 177 16.54 -12.82 -8.02
CA VAL A 177 16.05 -11.83 -8.98
C VAL A 177 17.06 -10.70 -9.18
N TYR A 178 16.98 -10.04 -10.34
CA TYR A 178 17.93 -9.01 -10.75
C TYR A 178 17.18 -7.86 -11.42
N TRP A 179 17.60 -6.63 -11.17
CA TRP A 179 17.10 -5.45 -11.87
C TRP A 179 18.16 -4.35 -11.89
N ASP A 180 18.05 -3.44 -12.85
CA ASP A 180 18.92 -2.26 -12.89
C ASP A 180 18.29 -1.15 -12.06
N ASN A 181 19.03 -0.64 -11.07
CA ASN A 181 18.57 0.49 -10.26
C ASN A 181 18.63 1.76 -11.12
N PRO A 182 17.49 2.41 -11.42
CA PRO A 182 17.47 3.58 -12.31
C PRO A 182 18.18 4.80 -11.71
N THR A 183 18.50 4.78 -10.41
CA THR A 183 19.16 5.88 -9.71
C THR A 183 20.68 5.72 -9.72
N THR A 184 21.18 4.50 -9.44
CA THR A 184 22.63 4.22 -9.39
C THR A 184 23.18 3.67 -10.71
N ASN A 185 22.31 3.22 -11.62
CA ASN A 185 22.64 2.40 -12.80
C ASN A 185 23.42 1.12 -12.46
N GLU A 186 23.35 0.66 -11.21
CA GLU A 186 23.95 -0.59 -10.77
C GLU A 186 22.93 -1.71 -10.88
N ARG A 187 23.43 -2.92 -11.17
CA ARG A 187 22.60 -4.12 -11.19
C ARG A 187 22.44 -4.64 -9.77
N GLU A 188 21.22 -4.56 -9.26
CA GLU A 188 20.84 -5.08 -7.95
C GLU A 188 20.53 -6.56 -8.04
N THR A 189 20.67 -7.26 -6.92
CA THR A 189 20.41 -8.69 -6.84
C THR A 189 19.97 -9.09 -5.44
N LEU A 190 18.80 -9.68 -5.33
CA LEU A 190 18.24 -10.16 -4.05
C LEU A 190 17.56 -11.51 -4.20
N MET A 191 17.29 -12.13 -3.05
CA MET A 191 16.50 -13.36 -2.98
C MET A 191 15.04 -13.00 -2.79
N LEU A 192 14.19 -13.48 -3.70
CA LEU A 192 12.74 -13.41 -3.59
C LEU A 192 12.23 -14.72 -2.99
N ILE A 193 11.30 -14.62 -2.06
CA ILE A 193 10.68 -15.75 -1.38
C ILE A 193 9.24 -15.93 -1.88
N ALA A 194 8.82 -17.18 -2.03
CA ALA A 194 7.44 -17.53 -2.29
C ALA A 194 6.94 -18.49 -1.22
N SER A 195 5.80 -18.14 -0.64
CA SER A 195 5.10 -18.90 0.40
C SER A 195 3.72 -19.33 -0.12
N ASN A 196 3.17 -20.40 0.46
CA ASN A 196 1.76 -20.74 0.27
C ASN A 196 1.06 -20.56 1.61
N ASP A 197 0.27 -19.50 1.74
CA ASP A 197 -0.39 -19.07 2.98
C ASP A 197 -1.39 -20.08 3.51
N ILE A 198 -1.83 -21.05 2.70
CA ILE A 198 -2.64 -22.19 3.18
C ILE A 198 -1.90 -23.00 4.23
N ASN A 199 -0.56 -23.11 4.12
CA ASN A 199 0.23 -23.79 5.14
C ASN A 199 0.22 -23.03 6.47
N GLN A 200 0.15 -21.69 6.43
CA GLN A 200 0.03 -20.86 7.63
C GLN A 200 -1.40 -20.84 8.19
N ALA A 201 -2.43 -20.92 7.33
CA ALA A 201 -3.82 -21.01 7.74
C ALA A 201 -4.13 -22.31 8.52
N LEU A 202 -3.38 -23.38 8.24
CA LEU A 202 -3.47 -24.68 8.92
C LEU A 202 -2.59 -24.76 10.18
N ASP A 203 -1.77 -23.75 10.46
CA ASP A 203 -0.97 -23.68 11.68
C ASP A 203 -1.80 -23.10 12.84
N PHE A 204 -2.44 -24.00 13.59
CA PHE A 204 -3.25 -23.65 14.76
C PHE A 204 -2.45 -23.05 15.93
N GLY A 205 -1.11 -23.09 15.90
CA GLY A 205 -0.24 -22.58 16.96
C GLY A 205 0.23 -21.13 16.75
N GLY A 206 0.23 -20.63 15.51
CA GLY A 206 0.86 -19.35 15.13
C GLY A 206 0.00 -18.10 15.29
N GLY A 207 -1.28 -18.22 15.65
CA GLY A 207 -2.19 -17.08 15.87
C GLY A 207 -2.56 -16.27 14.61
N SER A 208 -2.07 -16.65 13.43
CA SER A 208 -2.38 -16.03 12.14
C SER A 208 -3.59 -16.69 11.49
N TYR A 209 -4.80 -16.29 11.90
CA TYR A 209 -6.02 -16.69 11.19
C TYR A 209 -6.06 -15.97 9.83
N LEU A 210 -5.69 -16.70 8.78
CA LEU A 210 -5.72 -16.25 7.39
C LEU A 210 -7.01 -16.75 6.75
N GLU A 211 -7.83 -15.83 6.26
CA GLU A 211 -9.09 -16.14 5.57
C GLU A 211 -8.91 -15.72 4.11
N GLY A 212 -9.26 -16.58 3.15
CA GLY A 212 -9.39 -16.30 1.70
C GLY A 212 -8.37 -15.37 1.00
N THR A 213 -8.76 -14.79 -0.13
CA THR A 213 -7.92 -13.81 -0.86
C THR A 213 -8.65 -12.52 -1.16
N THR A 214 -9.87 -12.35 -0.68
CA THR A 214 -10.69 -11.16 -0.96
C THR A 214 -10.05 -9.91 -0.37
N LEU A 215 -10.47 -8.74 -0.83
CA LEU A 215 -10.00 -7.48 -0.25
C LEU A 215 -10.39 -7.38 1.24
N LYS A 216 -11.60 -7.84 1.59
CA LYS A 216 -12.07 -7.98 2.98
C LYS A 216 -11.12 -8.80 3.84
N ASP A 217 -10.73 -9.97 3.36
CA ASP A 217 -9.82 -10.88 4.03
C ASP A 217 -8.43 -10.26 4.26
N ILE A 218 -7.88 -9.61 3.23
CA ILE A 218 -6.59 -8.91 3.30
C ILE A 218 -6.68 -7.79 4.34
N PHE A 219 -7.75 -7.00 4.33
CA PHE A 219 -7.95 -5.92 5.29
C PHE A 219 -8.13 -6.44 6.71
N ARG A 220 -8.87 -7.53 6.91
CA ARG A 220 -9.04 -8.14 8.23
C ARG A 220 -7.69 -8.53 8.85
N LYS A 221 -6.80 -9.19 8.08
CA LYS A 221 -5.41 -9.49 8.50
C LYS A 221 -4.66 -8.21 8.85
N LYS A 222 -4.70 -7.21 7.95
CA LYS A 222 -3.96 -5.96 8.04
C LYS A 222 -4.41 -5.06 9.19
N ILE A 223 -5.70 -4.98 9.48
CA ILE A 223 -6.27 -4.24 10.61
C ILE A 223 -5.88 -4.87 11.95
N LYS A 224 -5.87 -6.21 12.03
CA LYS A 224 -5.46 -6.94 13.24
C LYS A 224 -3.95 -6.82 13.50
N ARG A 225 -3.12 -7.04 12.47
CA ARG A 225 -1.65 -6.95 12.57
C ARG A 225 -1.23 -5.49 12.73
N GLY A 226 -1.60 -4.64 11.79
CA GLY A 226 -1.49 -3.19 11.90
C GLY A 226 -0.11 -2.61 11.67
N HIS A 227 0.89 -3.34 11.17
CA HIS A 227 2.21 -2.77 10.90
C HIS A 227 2.11 -1.58 9.94
N ASP A 228 3.10 -0.68 9.90
CA ASP A 228 3.04 0.50 9.03
C ASP A 228 2.85 0.14 7.55
N VAL A 229 3.39 -1.00 7.11
CA VAL A 229 3.14 -1.56 5.76
C VAL A 229 1.67 -1.91 5.55
N ASP A 230 1.00 -2.46 6.56
CA ASP A 230 -0.42 -2.85 6.49
C ASP A 230 -1.32 -1.63 6.44
N ILE A 231 -1.07 -0.66 7.31
CA ILE A 231 -1.80 0.60 7.36
C ILE A 231 -1.59 1.38 6.06
N SER A 232 -0.36 1.39 5.54
CA SER A 232 -0.02 2.00 4.25
C SER A 232 -0.82 1.37 3.10
N ASP A 233 -0.90 0.04 3.06
CA ASP A 233 -1.64 -0.67 2.01
C ASP A 233 -3.14 -0.33 2.05
N ILE A 234 -3.76 -0.36 3.23
CA ILE A 234 -5.17 0.02 3.41
C ILE A 234 -5.41 1.47 2.93
N ILE A 235 -4.58 2.41 3.38
CA ILE A 235 -4.69 3.83 3.00
C ILE A 235 -4.59 3.99 1.48
N ASN A 236 -3.70 3.24 0.82
CA ASN A 236 -3.52 3.35 -0.63
C ASN A 236 -4.69 2.79 -1.45
N VAL A 237 -5.39 1.78 -0.92
CA VAL A 237 -6.63 1.31 -1.51
C VAL A 237 -7.76 2.32 -1.27
N ALA A 238 -7.89 2.82 -0.04
CA ALA A 238 -8.91 3.81 0.32
C ALA A 238 -8.82 5.11 -0.50
N MET A 239 -7.60 5.56 -0.83
CA MET A 239 -7.40 6.72 -1.71
C MET A 239 -8.08 6.56 -3.08
N ILE A 240 -8.12 5.34 -3.63
CA ILE A 240 -8.69 5.08 -4.95
C ILE A 240 -10.20 4.89 -4.90
N PHE A 241 -10.71 4.05 -4.00
CA PHE A 241 -12.07 3.51 -4.10
C PHE A 241 -13.12 4.11 -3.16
N ASN A 242 -12.76 5.07 -2.30
CA ASN A 242 -13.71 5.56 -1.28
C ASN A 242 -14.84 6.48 -1.83
N LYS A 243 -14.82 6.79 -3.13
CA LYS A 243 -15.99 7.27 -3.88
C LYS A 243 -16.28 6.26 -4.97
N ALA A 244 -17.57 6.02 -5.23
CA ALA A 244 -18.16 4.97 -6.09
C ALA A 244 -17.72 4.95 -7.58
N GLU A 245 -16.48 5.31 -7.89
CA GLU A 245 -15.88 5.36 -9.21
C GLU A 245 -14.61 4.51 -9.22
N GLY A 246 -14.66 3.36 -9.90
CA GLY A 246 -13.55 2.43 -10.05
C GLY A 246 -14.00 1.09 -10.61
N PHE A 247 -13.06 0.25 -11.06
CA PHE A 247 -13.35 -1.07 -11.64
C PHE A 247 -13.65 -2.17 -10.58
N ALA A 248 -13.67 -1.83 -9.28
CA ALA A 248 -13.80 -2.78 -8.17
C ALA A 248 -14.59 -2.20 -6.97
N VAL A 249 -15.65 -1.42 -7.25
CA VAL A 249 -16.47 -0.76 -6.21
C VAL A 249 -17.12 -1.78 -5.27
N ASP A 250 -17.55 -2.93 -5.78
CA ASP A 250 -18.20 -3.99 -4.99
C ASP A 250 -17.24 -4.64 -3.98
N GLU A 251 -16.02 -4.99 -4.41
CA GLU A 251 -14.99 -5.52 -3.51
C GLU A 251 -14.58 -4.52 -2.43
N TRP A 252 -14.62 -3.22 -2.73
CA TRP A 252 -14.38 -2.18 -1.73
C TRP A 252 -15.51 -2.11 -0.69
N TYR A 253 -16.78 -2.23 -1.12
CA TYR A 253 -17.90 -2.31 -0.19
C TYR A 253 -17.83 -3.55 0.70
N GLU A 254 -17.51 -4.72 0.13
CA GLU A 254 -17.27 -5.93 0.92
C GLU A 254 -16.09 -5.77 1.88
N ALA A 255 -15.04 -5.07 1.45
CA ALA A 255 -13.89 -4.79 2.31
C ALA A 255 -14.24 -3.88 3.50
N TRP A 256 -15.32 -3.11 3.42
CA TRP A 256 -15.79 -2.29 4.54
C TRP A 256 -16.15 -3.15 5.77
N ASP A 257 -16.70 -4.34 5.54
CA ASP A 257 -17.05 -5.29 6.61
C ASP A 257 -15.86 -5.61 7.51
N ALA A 258 -14.63 -5.62 6.98
CA ALA A 258 -13.43 -5.88 7.77
C ALA A 258 -13.20 -4.78 8.83
N PHE A 259 -13.58 -3.53 8.56
CA PHE A 259 -13.53 -2.44 9.53
C PHE A 259 -14.65 -2.57 10.56
N GLU A 260 -15.87 -2.93 10.13
CA GLU A 260 -16.98 -3.15 11.06
C GLU A 260 -16.69 -4.28 12.03
N GLU A 261 -16.20 -5.41 11.53
CA GLU A 261 -15.76 -6.52 12.34
C GLU A 261 -14.59 -6.14 13.25
N GLY A 262 -13.59 -5.42 12.72
CA GLY A 262 -12.44 -4.93 13.47
C GLY A 262 -12.85 -4.03 14.64
N ALA A 263 -13.73 -3.05 14.40
CA ALA A 263 -14.25 -2.12 15.41
C ALA A 263 -15.15 -2.81 16.45
N ASN A 264 -15.77 -3.94 16.11
CA ASN A 264 -16.56 -4.75 17.04
C ASN A 264 -15.70 -5.69 17.91
N THR A 265 -14.39 -5.78 17.67
CA THR A 265 -13.52 -6.59 18.52
C THR A 265 -13.26 -5.92 19.88
N ARG A 266 -13.06 -6.70 20.94
CA ARG A 266 -12.54 -6.21 22.23
C ARG A 266 -11.01 -6.03 22.25
N SER A 267 -10.38 -6.03 21.07
CA SER A 267 -8.93 -5.98 20.93
C SER A 267 -8.46 -4.52 21.05
N THR A 268 -7.75 -4.22 22.14
CA THR A 268 -7.11 -2.92 22.34
C THR A 268 -6.15 -2.59 21.20
N ARG A 269 -5.42 -3.58 20.68
CA ARG A 269 -4.54 -3.44 19.50
C ARG A 269 -5.33 -3.02 18.26
N THR A 270 -6.46 -3.65 17.99
CA THR A 270 -7.28 -3.31 16.81
C THR A 270 -7.81 -1.89 16.88
N ILE A 271 -8.30 -1.46 18.05
CA ILE A 271 -8.74 -0.07 18.27
C ILE A 271 -7.58 0.90 18.01
N SER A 272 -6.38 0.57 18.50
CA SER A 272 -5.16 1.36 18.32
C SER A 272 -4.76 1.47 16.84
N ASN A 273 -4.86 0.38 16.09
CA ASN A 273 -4.61 0.35 14.65
C ASN A 273 -5.62 1.20 13.88
N LEU A 274 -6.91 1.18 14.26
CA LEU A 274 -7.93 2.02 13.65
C LEU A 274 -7.72 3.51 13.98
N ILE A 275 -7.34 3.87 15.20
CA ILE A 275 -6.96 5.26 15.56
C ILE A 275 -5.75 5.70 14.71
N THR A 276 -4.74 4.84 14.59
CA THR A 276 -3.55 5.12 13.77
C THR A 276 -3.91 5.32 12.29
N LEU A 277 -4.80 4.47 11.78
CA LEU A 277 -5.32 4.58 10.43
C LEU A 277 -5.99 5.93 10.18
N VAL A 278 -6.80 6.42 11.12
CA VAL A 278 -7.44 7.75 11.04
C VAL A 278 -6.39 8.86 11.07
N ARG A 279 -5.47 8.85 12.05
CA ARG A 279 -4.40 9.87 12.21
C ARG A 279 -3.53 9.99 10.96
N TYR A 280 -3.09 8.85 10.43
CA TYR A 280 -2.30 8.79 9.20
C TYR A 280 -3.11 9.24 8.00
N SER A 281 -4.36 8.80 7.87
CA SER A 281 -5.22 9.17 6.74
C SER A 281 -5.42 10.68 6.64
N HIS A 282 -5.74 11.36 7.74
CA HIS A 282 -5.88 12.83 7.74
C HIS A 282 -4.57 13.54 7.40
N SER A 283 -3.45 13.15 8.01
CA SER A 283 -2.15 13.77 7.75
C SER A 283 -1.73 13.64 6.28
N ILE A 284 -1.93 12.45 5.71
CA ILE A 284 -1.65 12.17 4.31
C ILE A 284 -2.58 12.97 3.40
N ALA A 285 -3.86 13.07 3.75
CA ALA A 285 -4.81 13.84 2.96
C ALA A 285 -4.43 15.33 2.91
N ASP A 286 -4.02 15.92 4.04
CA ASP A 286 -3.57 17.31 4.08
C ASP A 286 -2.29 17.51 3.24
N TYR A 287 -1.34 16.57 3.31
CA TYR A 287 -0.17 16.56 2.44
C TYR A 287 -0.54 16.48 0.95
N LEU A 288 -1.44 15.57 0.57
CA LEU A 288 -1.87 15.38 -0.81
C LEU A 288 -2.61 16.60 -1.36
N GLU A 289 -3.44 17.24 -0.53
CA GLU A 289 -4.13 18.48 -0.88
C GLU A 289 -3.12 19.59 -1.17
N ARG A 290 -2.14 19.78 -0.27
CA ARG A 290 -1.09 20.77 -0.46
C ARG A 290 -0.28 20.51 -1.73
N VAL A 291 0.17 19.27 -1.95
CA VAL A 291 0.88 18.90 -3.18
C VAL A 291 0.01 19.17 -4.39
N GLY A 292 -1.25 18.71 -4.40
CA GLY A 292 -2.16 18.89 -5.53
C GLY A 292 -2.38 20.36 -5.89
N ASN A 293 -2.57 21.23 -4.89
CA ASN A 293 -2.71 22.67 -5.10
C ASN A 293 -1.43 23.29 -5.70
N ILE A 294 -0.26 22.86 -5.23
CA ILE A 294 1.03 23.34 -5.73
C ILE A 294 1.26 22.91 -7.17
N LEU A 295 0.96 21.65 -7.52
CA LEU A 295 1.12 21.17 -8.90
C LEU A 295 0.22 21.93 -9.87
N ILE A 296 -1.03 22.19 -9.50
CA ILE A 296 -1.96 23.00 -10.31
C ILE A 296 -1.49 24.46 -10.40
N LYS A 297 -0.85 25.00 -9.36
CA LYS A 297 -0.38 26.39 -9.38
C LYS A 297 0.91 26.57 -10.20
N LEU A 298 1.79 25.57 -10.21
CA LEU A 298 3.18 25.73 -10.67
C LEU A 298 3.53 24.88 -11.91
N HIS A 299 2.58 24.14 -12.50
CA HIS A 299 2.87 23.27 -13.66
C HIS A 299 3.54 24.01 -14.82
N ASP A 300 3.15 25.26 -15.09
CA ASP A 300 3.70 26.08 -16.18
C ASP A 300 5.17 26.42 -16.01
N LEU A 301 5.73 26.31 -14.80
CA LEU A 301 7.15 26.54 -14.56
C LEU A 301 8.03 25.62 -15.41
N ILE A 302 7.53 24.46 -15.85
CA ILE A 302 8.30 23.53 -16.69
C ILE A 302 8.68 24.14 -18.05
N PHE A 303 7.97 25.17 -18.51
CA PHE A 303 8.27 25.90 -19.75
C PHE A 303 9.28 27.04 -19.55
N ASP A 304 9.53 27.47 -18.31
CA ASP A 304 10.55 28.47 -18.02
C ASP A 304 11.94 27.88 -18.24
N GLN A 305 12.60 28.30 -19.32
CA GLN A 305 13.94 27.80 -19.68
C GLN A 305 15.05 28.27 -18.73
N THR A 306 14.82 29.34 -17.96
CA THR A 306 15.78 29.80 -16.93
C THR A 306 15.75 28.86 -15.72
N ILE A 307 14.56 28.41 -15.32
CA ILE A 307 14.37 27.52 -14.18
C ILE A 307 14.58 26.06 -14.58
N TYR A 308 14.03 25.64 -15.72
CA TYR A 308 14.07 24.30 -16.29
C TYR A 308 14.68 24.30 -17.70
N PRO A 309 16.00 24.49 -17.83
CA PRO A 309 16.69 24.32 -19.12
C PRO A 309 16.62 22.87 -19.58
N ASP A 310 16.95 22.62 -20.84
CA ASP A 310 16.82 21.29 -21.49
C ASP A 310 17.52 20.17 -20.72
N GLN A 311 18.68 20.45 -20.13
CA GLN A 311 19.41 19.51 -19.29
C GLN A 311 18.58 19.03 -18.08
N LYS A 312 17.77 19.91 -17.48
CA LYS A 312 16.86 19.53 -16.39
C LYS A 312 15.69 18.71 -16.91
N ILE A 313 15.15 19.00 -18.09
CA ILE A 313 14.10 18.18 -18.71
C ILE A 313 14.62 16.76 -18.95
N ILE A 314 15.81 16.63 -19.52
CA ILE A 314 16.47 15.33 -19.72
C ILE A 314 16.59 14.60 -18.38
N LYS A 315 17.10 15.26 -17.34
CA LYS A 315 17.22 14.68 -15.99
C LYS A 315 15.88 14.23 -15.42
N ILE A 316 14.82 15.03 -15.57
CA ILE A 316 13.47 14.66 -15.12
C ILE A 316 13.00 13.39 -15.81
N THR A 317 13.30 13.20 -17.10
CA THR A 317 12.91 11.96 -17.80
C THR A 317 13.57 10.69 -17.27
N HIS A 318 14.69 10.79 -16.53
CA HIS A 318 15.37 9.62 -15.97
C HIS A 318 14.54 8.89 -14.91
N VAL A 319 13.50 9.52 -14.37
CA VAL A 319 12.57 8.85 -13.45
C VAL A 319 11.78 7.72 -14.13
N SER A 320 11.78 7.62 -15.46
CA SER A 320 11.11 6.53 -16.17
C SER A 320 11.74 6.21 -17.52
N ILE A 321 12.00 4.93 -17.78
CA ILE A 321 12.42 4.43 -19.10
C ILE A 321 11.41 4.85 -20.19
N HIS A 322 10.11 4.92 -19.88
CA HIS A 322 9.10 5.37 -20.83
C HIS A 322 9.26 6.85 -21.20
N TRP A 323 9.60 7.70 -20.23
CA TRP A 323 9.83 9.13 -20.48
C TRP A 323 11.12 9.34 -21.27
N GLN A 324 12.18 8.57 -20.98
CA GLN A 324 13.40 8.60 -21.79
C GLN A 324 13.13 8.16 -23.24
N LYS A 325 12.34 7.09 -23.45
CA LYS A 325 11.95 6.66 -24.80
C LYS A 325 11.11 7.72 -25.51
N TYR A 326 10.21 8.38 -24.80
CA TYR A 326 9.38 9.47 -25.35
C TYR A 326 10.25 10.65 -25.79
N LEU A 327 11.18 11.09 -24.94
CA LEU A 327 12.14 12.14 -25.25
C LEU A 327 12.97 11.84 -26.51
N LYS A 328 13.51 10.61 -26.61
CA LYS A 328 14.29 10.18 -27.79
C LYS A 328 13.47 10.22 -29.08
N ARG A 329 12.16 10.00 -29.01
CA ARG A 329 11.27 9.93 -30.18
C ARG A 329 10.72 11.28 -30.60
N HIS A 330 10.43 12.17 -29.65
CA HIS A 330 9.65 13.38 -29.89
C HIS A 330 10.42 14.69 -29.67
N GLY A 331 11.61 14.63 -29.07
CA GLY A 331 12.41 15.83 -28.79
C GLY A 331 11.96 16.56 -27.52
N LEU A 332 12.68 17.64 -27.20
CA LEU A 332 12.58 18.34 -25.91
C LEU A 332 11.24 19.08 -25.73
N ASP A 333 10.79 19.84 -26.72
CA ASP A 333 9.60 20.70 -26.59
C ASP A 333 8.33 19.87 -26.35
N ILE A 334 8.11 18.83 -27.16
CA ILE A 334 6.97 17.91 -26.98
C ILE A 334 7.06 17.17 -25.63
N THR A 335 8.28 16.86 -25.18
CA THR A 335 8.48 16.24 -23.87
C THR A 335 8.15 17.21 -22.73
N ARG A 336 8.41 18.51 -22.87
CA ARG A 336 7.98 19.54 -21.89
C ARG A 336 6.47 19.57 -21.77
N GLU A 337 5.75 19.58 -22.90
CA GLU A 337 4.28 19.53 -22.91
C GLU A 337 3.73 18.26 -22.24
N MET A 338 4.34 17.11 -22.52
CA MET A 338 3.98 15.85 -21.85
C MET A 338 4.18 15.95 -20.32
N ILE A 339 5.32 16.48 -19.87
CA ILE A 339 5.61 16.66 -18.44
C ILE A 339 4.61 17.65 -17.82
N HIS A 340 4.36 18.79 -18.46
CA HIS A 340 3.35 19.77 -18.07
C HIS A 340 1.98 19.11 -17.83
N ASN A 341 1.48 18.39 -18.84
CA ASN A 341 0.18 17.74 -18.79
C ASN A 341 0.12 16.69 -17.67
N TYR A 342 1.21 15.92 -17.51
CA TYR A 342 1.33 14.97 -16.41
C TYR A 342 1.28 15.67 -15.05
N ILE A 343 2.02 16.77 -14.84
CA ILE A 343 2.01 17.51 -13.57
C ILE A 343 0.60 18.00 -13.25
N PHE A 344 -0.05 18.62 -14.23
CA PHE A 344 -1.41 19.15 -14.09
C PHE A 344 -2.39 18.04 -13.70
N GLU A 345 -2.38 16.93 -14.43
CA GLU A 345 -3.23 15.75 -14.16
C GLU A 345 -2.97 15.17 -12.76
N GLN A 346 -1.69 15.03 -12.36
CA GLN A 346 -1.33 14.60 -11.02
C GLN A 346 -1.86 15.57 -9.95
N GLY A 347 -1.89 16.87 -10.22
CA GLY A 347 -2.48 17.87 -9.33
C GLY A 347 -3.95 17.56 -8.97
N TYR A 348 -4.77 17.23 -9.97
CA TYR A 348 -6.15 16.83 -9.75
C TYR A 348 -6.27 15.49 -9.03
N PHE A 349 -5.48 14.48 -9.42
CA PHE A 349 -5.51 13.19 -8.73
C PHE A 349 -5.15 13.32 -7.25
N LYS A 350 -4.14 14.11 -6.89
CA LYS A 350 -3.74 14.30 -5.49
C LYS A 350 -4.86 14.97 -4.68
N ARG A 351 -5.58 15.95 -5.24
CA ARG A 351 -6.78 16.55 -4.60
C ARG A 351 -7.93 15.57 -4.48
N TYR A 352 -8.16 14.74 -5.50
CA TYR A 352 -9.18 13.69 -5.49
C TYR A 352 -8.88 12.66 -4.39
N TYR A 353 -7.66 12.13 -4.34
CA TYR A 353 -7.20 11.18 -3.32
C TYR A 353 -7.28 11.77 -1.90
N SER A 354 -6.94 13.06 -1.73
CA SER A 354 -7.10 13.75 -0.44
C SER A 354 -8.56 13.73 0.04
N LYS A 355 -9.51 14.10 -0.82
CA LYS A 355 -10.95 14.08 -0.47
C LYS A 355 -11.44 12.68 -0.11
N ASN A 356 -11.05 11.67 -0.90
CA ASN A 356 -11.37 10.28 -0.63
C ASN A 356 -10.81 9.85 0.73
N LEU A 357 -9.56 10.21 1.04
CA LEU A 357 -8.92 9.79 2.26
C LEU A 357 -9.47 10.50 3.51
N LYS A 358 -9.86 11.79 3.41
CA LYS A 358 -10.60 12.48 4.49
C LYS A 358 -11.92 11.79 4.78
N HIS A 359 -12.72 11.53 3.74
CA HIS A 359 -13.99 10.81 3.89
C HIS A 359 -13.82 9.42 4.52
N PHE A 360 -12.74 8.72 4.17
CA PHE A 360 -12.44 7.39 4.70
C PHE A 360 -12.11 7.47 6.19
N ALA A 361 -11.23 8.41 6.56
CA ALA A 361 -10.84 8.65 7.94
C ALA A 361 -12.04 9.02 8.81
N ASP A 362 -12.91 9.92 8.32
CA ASP A 362 -14.14 10.34 9.01
C ASP A 362 -15.06 9.13 9.25
N LYS A 363 -15.29 8.30 8.22
CA LYS A 363 -16.10 7.08 8.37
C LYS A 363 -15.54 6.08 9.38
N VAL A 364 -14.22 5.88 9.40
CA VAL A 364 -13.57 4.98 10.38
C VAL A 364 -13.68 5.56 11.79
N LEU A 365 -13.53 6.88 11.95
CA LEU A 365 -13.68 7.57 13.22
C LEU A 365 -15.12 7.49 13.75
N ASP A 366 -16.10 7.74 12.89
CA ASP A 366 -17.53 7.60 13.21
C ASP A 366 -17.86 6.18 13.63
N LEU A 367 -17.34 5.18 12.90
CA LEU A 367 -17.50 3.78 13.23
C LEU A 367 -16.91 3.49 14.62
N LEU A 368 -15.66 3.88 14.89
CA LEU A 368 -15.03 3.72 16.20
C LEU A 368 -15.86 4.34 17.33
N ASN A 369 -16.26 5.59 17.16
CA ASN A 369 -17.06 6.34 18.14
C ASN A 369 -18.43 5.68 18.38
N SER A 370 -19.06 5.14 17.34
CA SER A 370 -20.33 4.43 17.47
C SER A 370 -20.23 3.16 18.33
N ARG A 371 -19.09 2.45 18.26
CA ARG A 371 -18.89 1.17 18.98
C ARG A 371 -18.46 1.33 20.43
N ILE A 372 -17.79 2.44 20.77
CA ILE A 372 -17.31 2.72 22.14
C ILE A 372 -18.20 3.68 22.93
N LYS A 373 -19.33 4.13 22.37
CA LYS A 373 -20.24 5.09 23.00
C LYS A 373 -20.65 4.70 24.43
N ASN A 374 -20.86 3.41 24.68
CA ASN A 374 -21.23 2.89 26.00
C ASN A 374 -20.13 3.05 27.05
N ALA A 375 -18.87 3.21 26.64
CA ALA A 375 -17.74 3.50 27.53
C ALA A 375 -17.63 5.00 27.87
N LYS A 376 -18.54 5.85 27.37
CA LYS A 376 -18.49 7.31 27.50
C LYS A 376 -17.16 7.89 27.00
N VAL A 377 -16.71 7.40 25.84
CA VAL A 377 -15.48 7.82 25.18
C VAL A 377 -15.80 8.36 23.80
N VAL A 378 -15.17 9.46 23.42
CA VAL A 378 -15.18 10.03 22.08
C VAL A 378 -13.74 10.21 21.61
N PHE A 379 -13.42 9.71 20.43
CA PHE A 379 -12.17 9.98 19.75
C PHE A 379 -12.34 11.15 18.78
N GLU A 380 -11.37 12.05 18.79
CA GLU A 380 -11.33 13.21 17.91
C GLU A 380 -9.94 13.37 17.30
N ILE A 381 -9.88 14.01 16.14
CA ILE A 381 -8.62 14.39 15.48
C ILE A 381 -8.52 15.91 15.51
N GLU A 382 -7.35 16.41 15.88
CA GLU A 382 -7.01 17.82 15.79
C GLU A 382 -7.31 18.33 14.37
N LYS A 383 -8.04 19.44 14.25
CA LYS A 383 -8.45 20.00 12.96
C LYS A 383 -7.30 20.68 12.25
#